data_AF-A0A7V9HMX3-F1
#
_entry.id   AF-A0A7V9HMX3-F1
#
_cell.length_a   1.000
_cell.length_b   1.000
_cell.length_c   1.000
_cell.angle_alpha   90.00
_cell.angle_beta   90.00
_cell.angle_gamma   90.00
#
_symmetry.space_group_name_H-M   'P 1'
#
loop_
_entity.id
_entity.type
_entity.pdbx_description
1 polymer ?
#
loop_
_entity_poly.entity_id
_entity_poly.type
_entity_poly.pdbx_seq_one_letter_code
_entity_poly.pdbx_strand_id
1 'polypeptide(L)'
;MRRMLKGFAVAATAGMFIVLLMGATVTNTGSGEGCGRSWPLCHGQFIPEYAFETMVEYSHRLVTGIEGLLIAGLSLGAWLSRRRLPEMKWLVPLMIVTLLLQ
;
A
#
# COMPACT_ATOMS: atom_id res chain seq x y z
N MET A 1 -9.75 -3.70 -21.88
CA MET A 1 -8.40 -3.71 -21.27
C MET A 1 -7.86 -2.32 -20.90
N ARG A 2 -7.67 -1.37 -21.83
CA ARG A 2 -7.04 -0.05 -21.52
C ARG A 2 -7.79 0.82 -20.49
N ARG A 3 -9.13 0.87 -20.52
CA ARG A 3 -9.91 1.71 -19.58
C ARG A 3 -9.82 1.19 -18.14
N MET A 4 -9.85 -0.13 -17.96
CA MET A 4 -9.74 -0.75 -16.63
C MET A 4 -8.35 -0.54 -16.02
N LEU A 5 -7.26 -0.76 -16.78
CA LEU A 5 -5.90 -0.49 -16.28
C LEU A 5 -5.69 0.98 -15.93
N LYS A 6 -6.25 1.92 -16.71
CA LYS A 6 -6.22 3.34 -16.36
C LYS A 6 -6.99 3.64 -15.08
N GLY A 7 -8.17 3.03 -14.90
CA GLY A 7 -8.94 3.16 -13.65
C GLY A 7 -8.18 2.64 -12.45
N PHE A 8 -7.59 1.44 -12.54
CA PHE A 8 -6.74 0.88 -11.49
C PHE A 8 -5.50 1.74 -11.22
N ALA A 9 -4.87 2.32 -12.24
CA ALA A 9 -3.72 3.21 -12.04
C ALA A 9 -4.10 4.51 -11.32
N VAL A 10 -5.25 5.11 -11.64
CA VAL A 10 -5.76 6.29 -10.93
C VAL A 10 -6.11 5.95 -9.49
N ALA A 11 -6.80 4.82 -9.27
CA ALA A 11 -7.11 4.32 -7.94
C ALA A 11 -5.83 4.08 -7.12
N ALA A 12 -4.81 3.47 -7.72
CA ALA A 12 -3.52 3.22 -7.07
C ALA A 12 -2.80 4.50 -6.68
N THR A 13 -2.84 5.50 -7.56
CA THR A 13 -2.19 6.79 -7.29
C THR A 13 -2.89 7.53 -6.15
N ALA A 14 -4.23 7.52 -6.15
CA ALA A 14 -5.03 8.10 -5.07
C ALA A 14 -4.84 7.33 -3.75
N GLY A 15 -4.82 6.01 -3.80
CA GLY A 15 -4.61 5.13 -2.64
C GLY A 15 -3.23 5.34 -2.01
N MET A 16 -2.16 5.35 -2.80
CA MET A 16 -0.81 5.65 -2.31
C MET A 16 -0.70 7.05 -1.69
N PHE A 17 -1.41 8.05 -2.23
CA PHE A 17 -1.46 9.37 -1.62
C PHE A 17 -2.11 9.33 -0.23
N ILE A 18 -3.20 8.57 -0.07
CA ILE A 18 -3.85 8.37 1.22
C ILE A 18 -2.91 7.64 2.19
N VAL A 19 -2.24 6.57 1.75
CA VAL A 19 -1.25 5.83 2.55
C VAL A 19 -0.17 6.77 3.06
N LEU A 20 0.35 7.65 2.21
CA LEU A 20 1.37 8.63 2.59
C LEU A 20 0.88 9.62 3.66
N LEU A 21 -0.35 10.12 3.55
CA LEU A 21 -0.96 10.98 4.58
C LEU A 21 -1.18 10.23 5.90
N MET A 22 -1.62 8.98 5.84
CA MET A 22 -1.78 8.14 7.03
C MET A 22 -0.44 7.86 7.70
N GLY A 23 0.62 7.58 6.94
CA GLY A 23 1.98 7.40 7.47
C GLY A 23 2.50 8.67 8.16
N ALA A 24 2.29 9.84 7.55
CA ALA A 24 2.60 11.11 8.19
C ALA A 24 1.79 11.32 9.49
N THR A 25 0.53 10.87 9.52
CA THR A 25 -0.32 10.94 10.71
C THR A 25 0.21 10.04 11.82
N VAL A 26 0.58 8.78 11.53
CA VAL A 26 1.19 7.84 12.49
C VAL A 26 2.46 8.44 13.12
N THR A 27 3.33 9.04 12.30
CA THR A 27 4.56 9.69 12.78
C THR A 27 4.27 10.89 13.67
N ASN A 28 3.31 11.73 13.29
CA ASN A 28 3.01 12.97 14.03
C ASN A 28 2.20 12.73 15.32
N THR A 29 1.45 11.63 15.38
CA THR A 29 0.69 11.23 16.58
C THR A 29 1.55 10.43 17.57
N GLY A 30 2.71 9.94 17.14
CA GLY A 30 3.53 9.04 17.97
C GLY A 30 3.05 7.59 17.97
N SER A 31 2.07 7.25 17.13
CA SER A 31 1.47 5.91 17.01
C SER A 31 2.38 4.87 16.35
N GLY A 32 3.63 5.20 16.02
CA GLY A 32 4.52 4.32 15.25
C GLY A 32 4.88 2.99 15.94
N GLU A 33 4.62 2.88 17.25
CA GLU A 33 4.78 1.64 18.03
C GLU A 33 3.46 1.15 18.66
N GLY A 34 2.30 1.68 18.24
CA GLY A 34 0.99 1.31 18.79
C GLY A 34 0.70 -0.19 18.73
N CYS A 35 1.04 -0.86 17.64
CA CYS A 35 0.82 -2.29 17.39
C CYS A 35 2.05 -3.18 17.60
N GLY A 36 3.18 -2.61 18.02
CA GLY A 36 4.44 -3.31 18.21
C GLY A 36 5.00 -3.93 16.91
N ARG A 37 5.90 -4.93 17.05
CA ARG A 37 6.60 -5.55 15.91
C ARG A 37 5.83 -6.66 15.19
N SER A 38 4.69 -7.09 15.73
CA SER A 38 3.90 -8.14 15.11
C SER A 38 3.15 -7.59 13.90
N TRP A 39 3.25 -8.27 12.77
CA TRP A 39 2.48 -8.01 11.55
C TRP A 39 2.10 -9.36 10.95
N PRO A 40 0.85 -9.60 10.52
CA PRO A 40 -0.26 -8.65 10.35
C PRO A 40 -1.11 -8.42 11.62
N LEU A 41 -0.85 -9.16 12.70
CA LEU A 41 -1.59 -9.03 13.96
C LEU A 41 -1.06 -7.88 14.82
N CYS A 42 -1.95 -7.11 15.44
CA CYS A 42 -1.62 -6.05 16.40
C CYS A 42 -1.75 -6.65 17.81
N HIS A 43 -0.64 -6.83 18.53
CA HIS A 43 -0.61 -7.52 19.85
C HIS A 43 -1.31 -8.88 19.87
N GLY A 44 -1.19 -9.66 18.78
CA GLY A 44 -1.83 -10.98 18.66
C GLY A 44 -3.33 -10.95 18.35
N GLN A 45 -3.93 -9.76 18.15
CA GLN A 45 -5.32 -9.61 17.75
C GLN A 45 -5.45 -8.98 16.36
N PHE A 46 -6.54 -9.32 15.67
CA PHE A 46 -6.88 -8.73 14.36
C PHE A 46 -7.72 -7.47 14.51
N ILE A 47 -8.45 -7.34 15.63
CA ILE A 47 -9.17 -6.12 16.02
C ILE A 47 -8.43 -5.59 17.24
N PRO A 48 -7.79 -4.41 17.17
CA PRO A 48 -7.00 -3.88 18.30
C PRO A 48 -7.90 -3.49 19.47
N GLU A 49 -7.30 -3.41 20.66
CA GLU A 49 -7.90 -2.70 21.79
C GLU A 49 -8.18 -1.24 21.41
N TYR A 50 -9.23 -0.63 21.98
CA TYR A 50 -9.75 0.71 21.69
C TYR A 50 -8.83 1.86 22.15
N ALA A 51 -7.51 1.69 22.07
CA ALA A 51 -6.55 2.78 22.22
C ALA A 51 -6.40 3.55 20.90
N PHE A 52 -6.26 4.86 20.99
CA PHE A 52 -6.16 5.73 19.83
C PHE A 52 -4.95 5.37 18.95
N GLU A 53 -3.78 5.17 19.57
CA GLU A 53 -2.53 4.86 18.89
C GLU A 53 -2.58 3.54 18.10
N THR A 54 -3.13 2.47 18.71
CA THR A 54 -3.29 1.16 18.05
C THR A 54 -4.26 1.24 16.87
N MET A 55 -5.35 1.99 16.99
CA MET A 55 -6.33 2.12 15.90
C MET A 55 -5.74 2.88 14.70
N VAL A 56 -4.97 3.93 14.95
CA VAL A 56 -4.32 4.72 13.88
C VAL A 56 -3.28 3.87 13.15
N GLU A 57 -2.40 3.18 13.88
CA GLU A 57 -1.36 2.34 13.26
C GLU A 57 -1.95 1.12 12.54
N TYR A 58 -2.93 0.44 13.14
CA TYR A 58 -3.60 -0.70 12.50
C TYR A 58 -4.30 -0.29 11.21
N SER A 59 -5.01 0.85 11.21
CA SER A 59 -5.67 1.38 10.03
C SER A 59 -4.67 1.67 8.91
N HIS A 60 -3.53 2.28 9.24
CA HIS A 60 -2.45 2.51 8.27
C HIS A 60 -1.94 1.19 7.68
N ARG A 61 -1.61 0.20 8.52
CA ARG A 61 -1.13 -1.13 8.07
C ARG A 61 -2.12 -1.84 7.15
N LEU A 62 -3.41 -1.78 7.47
CA LEU A 62 -4.47 -2.40 6.67
C LEU A 62 -4.57 -1.75 5.29
N VAL A 63 -4.62 -0.42 5.23
CA VAL A 63 -4.72 0.32 3.96
C VAL A 63 -3.48 0.11 3.10
N THR A 64 -2.28 0.14 3.69
CA THR A 64 -1.01 -0.16 2.99
C THR A 64 -1.00 -1.58 2.42
N GLY A 65 -1.54 -2.56 3.16
CA GLY A 65 -1.66 -3.94 2.68
C GLY A 65 -2.60 -4.08 1.46
N ILE A 66 -3.76 -3.44 1.51
CA ILE A 66 -4.72 -3.43 0.39
C ILE A 66 -4.11 -2.75 -0.84
N GLU A 67 -3.44 -1.62 -0.62
CA GLU A 67 -2.79 -0.86 -1.67
C GLU A 67 -1.64 -1.65 -2.32
N GLY A 68 -0.87 -2.39 -1.53
CA GLY A 68 0.16 -3.31 -2.03
C GLY A 68 -0.40 -4.39 -2.94
N LEU A 69 -1.56 -4.98 -2.61
CA LEU A 69 -2.24 -5.95 -3.47
C LEU A 69 -2.74 -5.32 -4.78
N LEU A 70 -3.26 -4.10 -4.71
CA LEU A 70 -3.72 -3.34 -5.87
C LEU A 70 -2.54 -3.04 -6.83
N ILE A 71 -1.41 -2.58 -6.30
CA ILE A 71 -0.19 -2.33 -7.08
C ILE A 71 0.39 -3.61 -7.66
N ALA A 72 0.38 -4.73 -6.93
CA ALA A 72 0.80 -6.03 -7.44
C ALA A 72 -0.07 -6.47 -8.63
N GLY A 73 -1.40 -6.33 -8.51
CA GLY A 73 -2.33 -6.63 -9.60
C GLY A 73 -2.12 -5.73 -10.83
N LEU A 74 -1.91 -4.42 -10.62
CA LEU A 74 -1.60 -3.47 -11.69
C LEU A 74 -0.26 -3.81 -12.37
N SER A 75 0.75 -4.19 -11.59
CA SER A 75 2.09 -4.58 -12.07
C SER A 75 2.02 -5.84 -12.94
N LEU A 76 1.23 -6.85 -12.53
CA LEU A 76 0.98 -8.04 -13.34
C LEU A 76 0.27 -7.68 -14.65
N GLY A 77 -0.79 -6.87 -14.61
CA GLY A 77 -1.51 -6.42 -15.80
C GLY A 77 -0.64 -5.61 -16.77
N ALA A 78 0.23 -4.75 -16.24
CA ALA A 78 1.22 -3.97 -17.01
C ALA A 78 2.30 -4.88 -17.61
N TRP A 79 2.80 -5.86 -16.84
CA TRP A 79 3.82 -6.81 -17.27
C TRP A 79 3.35 -7.73 -18.40
N LEU A 80 2.09 -8.15 -18.38
CA LEU A 80 1.46 -8.90 -19.48
C LEU A 80 1.31 -8.02 -20.74
N SER A 81 1.14 -6.71 -20.56
CA SER A 81 1.03 -5.73 -21.64
C SER A 81 2.38 -5.21 -22.16
N ARG A 82 3.51 -5.64 -21.58
CA ARG A 82 4.87 -5.13 -21.86
C ARG A 82 5.31 -5.21 -23.33
N ARG A 83 4.75 -6.14 -24.10
CA ARG A 83 5.04 -6.26 -25.54
C ARG A 83 4.53 -5.07 -26.35
N ARG A 84 3.53 -4.34 -25.85
CA ARG A 84 2.92 -3.18 -26.53
C ARG A 84 3.46 -1.82 -26.06
N LEU A 85 4.08 -1.77 -24.88
CA LEU A 85 4.63 -0.57 -24.25
C LEU A 85 6.00 -0.94 -23.64
N PRO A 86 7.11 -0.74 -24.38
CA PRO A 86 8.44 -1.17 -23.94
C PRO A 86 8.91 -0.46 -22.65
N GLU A 87 8.35 0.71 -22.33
CA GLU A 87 8.63 1.49 -21.12
C GLU A 87 8.27 0.71 -19.84
N MET A 88 7.28 -0.19 -19.92
CA MET A 88 6.84 -1.01 -18.78
C MET A 88 7.89 -2.00 -18.31
N LYS A 89 8.93 -2.27 -19.10
CA LYS A 89 10.05 -3.14 -18.70
C LYS A 89 10.84 -2.58 -17.51
N TRP A 90 10.89 -1.26 -17.36
CA TRP A 90 11.60 -0.58 -16.27
C TRP A 90 10.66 -0.07 -15.19
N LEU A 91 9.46 0.38 -15.57
CA LEU A 91 8.50 0.93 -14.61
C LEU A 91 7.96 -0.14 -13.64
N VAL A 92 7.67 -1.36 -14.12
CA VAL A 92 7.17 -2.45 -13.26
C VAL A 92 8.18 -2.86 -12.18
N PRO A 93 9.46 -3.17 -12.49
CA PRO A 93 10.42 -3.50 -11.43
C PRO A 93 10.67 -2.33 -10.49
N LEU A 94 10.69 -1.08 -10.99
CA LEU A 94 10.81 0.10 -10.12
C LEU A 94 9.66 0.22 -9.13
N MET A 95 8.42 -0.01 -9.58
CA MET A 95 7.22 -0.01 -8.72
C MET A 95 7.29 -1.10 -7.65
N ILE A 96 7.73 -2.31 -8.01
CA ILE A 96 7.86 -3.41 -7.04
C ILE A 96 8.96 -3.09 -6.01
N VAL A 97 10.11 -2.58 -6.45
CA VAL A 97 11.21 -2.23 -5.54
C VAL A 97 10.79 -1.14 -4.57
N THR A 98 10.16 -0.07 -5.06
CA THR A 98 9.69 1.03 -4.21
C THR A 98 8.58 0.60 -3.25
N LEU A 99 7.71 -0.33 -3.64
CA LEU A 99 6.69 -0.94 -2.77
C LEU A 99 7.30 -1.78 -1.63
N LEU A 100 8.48 -2.36 -1.82
CA LEU A 100 9.18 -3.14 -0.79
C LEU A 100 10.04 -2.26 0.13
N LEU A 101 10.33 -1.03 -0.27
CA LEU A 101 11.15 -0.07 0.47
C LEU A 101 10.36 0.87 1.37
N GLN A 102 9.05 1.02 1.15
CA GLN A 102 8.14 1.76 2.04
C GLN A 102 7.98 1.07 3.40
#